data_AF-A0AAJ1JGK2-F1
#
_entry.id   AF-A0AAJ1JGK2-F1
#
_cell.length_a   1.000
_cell.length_b   1.000
_cell.length_c   1.000
_cell.angle_alpha   90.00
_cell.angle_beta   90.00
_cell.angle_gamma   90.00
#
_symmetry.space_group_name_H-M   'P 1'
#
loop_
_entity.id
_entity.type
_entity.pdbx_description
1 polymer ?
#
loop_
_entity_poly.entity_id
_entity_poly.type
_entity_poly.pdbx_seq_one_letter_code
_entity_poly.pdbx_strand_id
1 'polypeptide(L)'
;MTQRYTPELAVLMKKRRYWFYVNDQRFTSARAVNEHIGESLCHAAWRADLIAASGGESMKIGDRTKSVTRGKYTIYLERRDEVSDKSLRDDNAARCKLLKAGWSEEDIDELDPGQLYTEYKSELSRQKLNTPLFDQRETKYTRVQIRPAQGRFRKLVMSNWGNCCAITGTQMALEAAHIISHAKNGTATIENGLCLAADLHSLMDSGHLLIKGKTVRLSDQAKADNRYSSIDGAVLRKPHTPVFFPTT
;
A
#
# COMPACT_ATOMS: atom_id res chain seq x y z
N MET A 1 0.52 -25.76 -24.80
CA MET A 1 -0.21 -24.48 -24.94
C MET A 1 -1.04 -24.26 -23.68
N THR A 2 -0.67 -23.29 -22.84
CA THR A 2 -1.45 -22.94 -21.64
C THR A 2 -2.66 -22.13 -22.05
N GLN A 3 -3.82 -22.77 -22.17
CA GLN A 3 -5.09 -22.09 -22.39
C GLN A 3 -5.36 -21.18 -21.19
N ARG A 4 -5.34 -19.85 -21.41
CA ARG A 4 -5.70 -18.87 -20.37
C ARG A 4 -7.20 -19.02 -20.09
N TYR A 5 -7.55 -19.14 -18.81
CA TYR A 5 -8.94 -19.26 -18.35
C TYR A 5 -9.80 -18.10 -18.84
N THR A 6 -11.07 -18.38 -19.15
CA THR A 6 -12.04 -17.32 -19.37
C THR A 6 -12.28 -16.55 -18.06
N PRO A 7 -12.63 -15.25 -18.11
CA PRO A 7 -12.92 -14.46 -16.92
C PRO A 7 -13.98 -15.09 -16.01
N GLU A 8 -15.00 -15.74 -16.59
CA GLU A 8 -16.08 -16.43 -15.87
C GLU A 8 -15.56 -17.64 -15.08
N LEU A 9 -14.72 -18.48 -15.70
CA LEU A 9 -14.05 -19.61 -15.03
C LEU A 9 -13.10 -19.12 -13.92
N ALA A 10 -12.46 -17.97 -14.10
CA ALA A 10 -11.61 -17.36 -13.09
C ALA A 10 -12.42 -16.83 -11.88
N VAL A 11 -13.62 -16.30 -12.10
CA VAL A 11 -14.56 -15.86 -11.05
C VAL A 11 -15.10 -17.05 -10.25
N LEU A 12 -15.44 -18.16 -10.93
CA LEU A 12 -15.83 -19.42 -10.27
C LEU A 12 -14.69 -20.02 -9.42
N MET A 13 -13.44 -19.67 -9.74
CA MET A 13 -12.24 -20.04 -9.00
C MET A 13 -11.81 -19.08 -7.89
N LYS A 14 -12.65 -18.10 -7.51
CA LYS A 14 -12.41 -17.28 -6.32
C LYS A 14 -12.15 -18.18 -5.10
N LYS A 15 -11.03 -17.90 -4.43
CA LYS A 15 -10.34 -18.80 -3.51
C LYS A 15 -11.27 -19.28 -2.38
N ARG A 16 -11.34 -20.60 -2.19
CA ARG A 16 -11.86 -21.32 -1.00
C ARG A 16 -13.40 -21.43 -0.89
N ARG A 17 -14.06 -21.90 -1.95
CA ARG A 17 -15.48 -22.34 -1.93
C ARG A 17 -15.69 -23.83 -1.66
N TYR A 18 -14.62 -24.61 -1.55
CA TYR A 18 -14.68 -26.05 -1.37
C TYR A 18 -13.72 -26.54 -0.28
N TRP A 19 -14.17 -27.49 0.53
CA TRP A 19 -13.29 -28.41 1.24
C TRP A 19 -12.75 -29.45 0.27
N PHE A 20 -11.50 -29.87 0.50
CA PHE A 20 -10.86 -30.92 -0.27
C PHE A 20 -10.79 -32.17 0.59
N TYR A 21 -11.14 -33.32 0.04
CA TYR A 21 -10.98 -34.60 0.71
C TYR A 21 -10.06 -35.50 -0.11
N VAL A 22 -9.09 -36.12 0.57
CA VAL A 22 -8.16 -37.09 -0.02
C VAL A 22 -8.16 -38.31 0.88
N ASN A 23 -8.61 -39.45 0.38
CA ASN A 23 -8.80 -40.67 1.19
C ASN A 23 -9.56 -40.35 2.51
N ASP A 24 -10.65 -39.58 2.38
CA ASP A 24 -11.50 -39.08 3.47
C ASP A 24 -10.84 -38.11 4.47
N GLN A 25 -9.56 -37.76 4.29
CA GLN A 25 -8.92 -36.71 5.05
C GLN A 25 -9.23 -35.32 4.48
N ARG A 26 -9.69 -34.41 5.33
CA ARG A 26 -10.12 -33.04 4.95
C ARG A 26 -8.95 -32.05 4.91
N PHE A 27 -8.91 -31.21 3.88
CA PHE A 27 -7.95 -30.13 3.65
C PHE A 27 -8.63 -28.81 3.29
N THR A 28 -7.96 -27.70 3.63
CA THR A 28 -8.49 -26.33 3.51
C THR A 28 -8.23 -25.68 2.15
N SER A 29 -7.36 -26.26 1.32
CA SER A 29 -7.05 -25.74 -0.01
C SER A 29 -6.35 -26.77 -0.90
N ALA A 30 -6.43 -26.58 -2.21
CA ALA A 30 -5.69 -27.37 -3.19
C ALA A 30 -4.16 -27.32 -2.95
N ARG A 31 -3.63 -26.20 -2.48
CA ARG A 31 -2.22 -26.07 -2.12
C ARG A 31 -1.85 -27.00 -0.96
N ALA A 32 -2.66 -27.02 0.10
CA ALA A 32 -2.44 -27.89 1.25
C ALA A 32 -2.51 -29.38 0.85
N VAL A 33 -3.40 -29.73 -0.09
CA VAL A 33 -3.45 -31.09 -0.67
C VAL A 33 -2.17 -31.41 -1.43
N ASN A 34 -1.73 -30.52 -2.34
CA ASN A 34 -0.53 -30.77 -3.14
C ASN A 34 0.74 -30.84 -2.27
N GLU A 35 0.83 -30.02 -1.21
CA GLU A 35 1.92 -30.10 -0.22
C GLU A 35 1.90 -31.41 0.56
N HIS A 36 0.71 -31.92 0.91
CA HIS A 36 0.57 -33.21 1.61
C HIS A 36 0.89 -34.41 0.72
N ILE A 37 0.49 -34.37 -0.55
CA ILE A 37 0.72 -35.46 -1.51
C ILE A 37 2.14 -35.40 -2.10
N GLY A 38 2.77 -34.22 -2.13
CA GLY A 38 4.07 -33.99 -2.78
C GLY A 38 3.97 -33.84 -4.30
N GLU A 39 2.76 -33.78 -4.86
CA GLU A 39 2.50 -33.67 -6.30
C GLU A 39 1.44 -32.61 -6.61
N SER A 40 1.47 -32.05 -7.82
CA SER A 40 0.51 -31.01 -8.27
C SER A 40 -0.77 -31.60 -8.89
N LEU A 41 -1.44 -32.49 -8.15
CA LEU A 41 -2.63 -33.19 -8.65
C LEU A 41 -3.89 -32.31 -8.66
N CYS A 42 -4.03 -31.36 -7.72
CA CYS A 42 -5.22 -30.52 -7.56
C CYS A 42 -5.10 -29.14 -8.24
N HIS A 43 -4.53 -29.08 -9.45
CA HIS A 43 -4.37 -27.82 -10.19
C HIS A 43 -5.71 -27.22 -10.63
N ALA A 44 -5.69 -25.96 -11.06
CA ALA A 44 -6.89 -25.18 -11.35
C ALA A 44 -7.79 -25.84 -12.41
N ALA A 45 -7.33 -26.04 -13.64
CA ALA A 45 -8.13 -26.62 -14.72
C ALA A 45 -8.91 -27.86 -14.31
N TRP A 46 -8.22 -28.86 -13.76
CA TRP A 46 -8.88 -30.09 -13.29
C TRP A 46 -9.98 -29.86 -12.25
N ARG A 47 -9.81 -28.92 -11.32
CA ARG A 47 -10.85 -28.60 -10.33
C ARG A 47 -12.09 -28.01 -10.99
N ALA A 48 -11.91 -27.14 -12.00
CA ALA A 48 -13.05 -26.60 -12.75
C ALA A 48 -13.83 -27.72 -13.44
N ASP A 49 -13.13 -28.62 -14.14
CA ASP A 49 -13.75 -29.71 -14.87
C ASP A 49 -14.52 -30.65 -13.93
N LEU A 50 -13.93 -30.98 -12.78
CA LEU A 50 -14.56 -31.83 -11.77
C LEU A 50 -15.83 -31.19 -11.19
N ILE A 51 -15.79 -29.89 -10.88
CA ILE A 51 -16.94 -29.15 -10.35
C ILE A 51 -18.04 -29.07 -11.41
N ALA A 52 -17.70 -28.72 -12.65
CA ALA A 52 -18.64 -28.65 -13.77
C ALA A 52 -19.34 -30.01 -14.01
N ALA A 53 -18.58 -31.10 -14.01
CA ALA A 53 -19.10 -32.46 -14.20
C ALA A 53 -19.98 -32.98 -13.04
N SER A 54 -19.99 -32.26 -11.91
CA SER A 54 -20.71 -32.64 -10.68
C SER A 54 -21.88 -31.71 -10.34
N GLY A 55 -22.28 -30.83 -11.27
CA GLY A 55 -23.42 -29.91 -11.08
C GLY A 55 -23.02 -28.43 -11.14
N GLY A 56 -21.74 -28.11 -11.14
CA GLY A 56 -21.25 -26.75 -11.38
C GLY A 56 -21.86 -25.73 -10.41
N GLU A 57 -22.47 -24.68 -10.97
CA GLU A 57 -23.07 -23.59 -10.21
C GLU A 57 -24.29 -24.02 -9.37
N SER A 58 -24.99 -25.08 -9.78
CA SER A 58 -26.20 -25.58 -9.13
C SER A 58 -25.96 -26.36 -7.83
N MET A 59 -24.70 -26.74 -7.54
CA MET A 59 -24.33 -27.39 -6.29
C MET A 59 -24.70 -26.49 -5.10
N LYS A 60 -25.22 -27.04 -4.00
CA LYS A 60 -25.53 -26.30 -2.76
C LYS A 60 -24.43 -26.52 -1.72
N ILE A 61 -24.44 -25.72 -0.65
CA ILE A 61 -23.53 -25.92 0.49
C ILE A 61 -23.78 -27.33 1.06
N GLY A 62 -22.71 -28.10 1.26
CA GLY A 62 -22.74 -29.50 1.66
C GLY A 62 -22.68 -30.49 0.49
N ASP A 63 -22.95 -30.06 -0.74
CA ASP A 63 -22.91 -30.95 -1.90
C ASP A 63 -21.48 -31.37 -2.22
N ARG A 64 -21.31 -32.64 -2.58
CA ARG A 64 -20.03 -33.25 -2.94
C ARG A 64 -19.92 -33.43 -4.43
N THR A 65 -18.71 -33.22 -4.96
CA THR A 65 -18.40 -33.63 -6.32
C THR A 65 -18.37 -35.15 -6.42
N LYS A 66 -18.39 -35.67 -7.65
CA LYS A 66 -18.03 -37.06 -7.90
C LYS A 66 -16.62 -37.33 -7.33
N SER A 67 -16.44 -38.50 -6.73
CA SER A 67 -15.12 -38.96 -6.30
C SER A 67 -14.30 -39.40 -7.50
N VAL A 68 -13.06 -38.94 -7.57
CA VAL A 68 -12.14 -39.27 -8.66
C VAL A 68 -10.86 -39.85 -8.10
N THR A 69 -10.44 -40.98 -8.66
CA THR A 69 -9.15 -41.58 -8.34
C THR A 69 -8.05 -40.91 -9.18
N ARG A 70 -7.04 -40.37 -8.52
CA ARG A 70 -5.84 -39.80 -9.15
C ARG A 70 -4.60 -40.42 -8.53
N GLY A 71 -3.91 -41.26 -9.32
CA GLY A 71 -2.84 -42.10 -8.78
C GLY A 71 -3.40 -43.08 -7.75
N LYS A 72 -2.82 -43.07 -6.54
CA LYS A 72 -3.28 -43.90 -5.40
C LYS A 72 -4.28 -43.20 -4.46
N TYR A 73 -4.75 -42.02 -4.84
CA TYR A 73 -5.59 -41.17 -3.99
C TYR A 73 -7.01 -41.07 -4.54
N THR A 74 -8.01 -41.20 -3.66
CA THR A 74 -9.40 -40.86 -3.96
C THR A 74 -9.66 -39.43 -3.52
N ILE A 75 -10.03 -38.57 -4.46
CA ILE A 75 -10.21 -37.12 -4.21
C ILE A 75 -11.64 -36.71 -4.56
N TYR A 76 -12.27 -35.96 -3.66
CA TYR A 76 -13.53 -35.26 -3.93
C TYR A 76 -13.54 -33.90 -3.24
N LEU A 77 -14.42 -33.02 -3.71
CA LEU A 77 -14.61 -31.68 -3.17
C LEU A 77 -15.99 -31.57 -2.55
N GLU A 78 -16.12 -30.82 -1.46
CA GLU A 78 -17.41 -30.53 -0.84
C GLU A 78 -17.62 -29.02 -0.81
N ARG A 79 -18.74 -28.55 -1.34
CA ARG A 79 -19.08 -27.13 -1.37
C ARG A 79 -19.27 -26.66 0.07
N ARG A 80 -18.49 -25.68 0.50
CA ARG A 80 -18.57 -25.14 1.85
C ARG A 80 -19.29 -23.79 1.84
N ASP A 81 -19.76 -23.38 3.01
CA ASP A 81 -20.34 -22.06 3.20
C ASP A 81 -19.39 -20.95 2.70
N GLU A 82 -19.93 -19.83 2.23
CA GLU A 82 -19.13 -18.69 1.83
C GLU A 82 -18.42 -18.15 3.08
N VAL A 83 -17.22 -18.68 3.35
CA VAL A 83 -16.32 -18.09 4.32
C VAL A 83 -16.07 -16.69 3.82
N SER A 84 -16.50 -15.70 4.61
CA SER A 84 -16.32 -14.28 4.36
C SER A 84 -14.95 -14.09 3.73
N ASP A 85 -14.99 -13.58 2.50
CA ASP A 85 -13.95 -13.72 1.51
C ASP A 85 -12.57 -13.46 2.15
N LYS A 86 -11.56 -14.27 1.81
CA LYS A 86 -10.20 -13.94 2.26
C LYS A 86 -9.82 -12.53 1.76
N SER A 87 -10.45 -12.07 0.67
CA SER A 87 -10.53 -10.66 0.27
C SER A 87 -10.92 -9.76 1.42
N LEU A 88 -12.08 -9.94 2.07
CA LEU A 88 -12.53 -9.09 3.18
C LEU A 88 -11.55 -9.05 4.37
N ARG A 89 -10.84 -10.15 4.67
CA ARG A 89 -9.77 -10.15 5.70
C ARG A 89 -8.51 -9.42 5.23
N ASP A 90 -8.12 -9.60 3.98
CA ASP A 90 -6.96 -8.92 3.39
C ASP A 90 -7.26 -7.42 3.16
N ASP A 91 -8.51 -7.05 2.89
CA ASP A 91 -9.05 -5.69 2.73
C ASP A 91 -9.10 -4.97 4.08
N ASN A 92 -9.60 -5.63 5.13
CA ASN A 92 -9.53 -5.08 6.49
C ASN A 92 -8.08 -4.92 6.97
N ALA A 93 -7.19 -5.87 6.66
CA ALA A 93 -5.78 -5.74 6.98
C ALA A 93 -5.10 -4.60 6.20
N ALA A 94 -5.44 -4.43 4.91
CA ALA A 94 -4.98 -3.33 4.07
C ALA A 94 -5.47 -1.99 4.61
N ARG A 95 -6.78 -1.86 4.89
CA ARG A 95 -7.41 -0.69 5.50
C ARG A 95 -6.77 -0.32 6.82
N CYS A 96 -6.64 -1.27 7.76
CA CYS A 96 -5.96 -1.03 9.03
C CYS A 96 -4.51 -0.56 8.86
N LYS A 97 -3.80 -1.06 7.84
CA LYS A 97 -2.43 -0.63 7.57
C LYS A 97 -2.37 0.78 6.96
N LEU A 98 -3.27 1.11 6.05
CA LEU A 98 -3.37 2.44 5.45
C LEU A 98 -3.76 3.50 6.50
N LEU A 99 -4.71 3.20 7.38
CA LEU A 99 -5.04 4.04 8.53
C LEU A 99 -3.83 4.26 9.45
N LYS A 100 -3.08 3.20 9.77
CA LYS A 100 -1.82 3.29 10.51
C LYS A 100 -0.70 4.02 9.75
N ALA A 101 -0.82 4.16 8.44
CA ALA A 101 0.06 4.97 7.61
C ALA A 101 -0.47 6.40 7.44
N GLY A 102 -1.58 6.77 8.08
CA GLY A 102 -2.09 8.15 8.10
C GLY A 102 -3.03 8.49 6.94
N TRP A 103 -3.63 7.49 6.29
CA TRP A 103 -4.75 7.70 5.37
C TRP A 103 -6.04 7.94 6.17
N SER A 104 -6.96 8.77 5.67
CA SER A 104 -8.28 8.96 6.28
C SER A 104 -9.22 7.80 5.93
N GLU A 105 -10.29 7.62 6.71
CA GLU A 105 -11.32 6.64 6.37
C GLU A 105 -12.01 6.97 5.05
N GLU A 106 -12.31 8.25 4.82
CA GLU A 106 -12.88 8.79 3.58
C GLU A 106 -12.02 8.46 2.36
N ASP A 107 -10.70 8.71 2.45
CA ASP A 107 -9.74 8.39 1.38
C ASP A 107 -9.73 6.90 1.05
N ILE A 108 -9.93 6.04 2.05
CA ILE A 108 -9.91 4.59 1.85
C ILE A 108 -11.26 4.08 1.32
N ASP A 109 -12.37 4.70 1.73
CA ASP A 109 -13.72 4.38 1.27
C ASP A 109 -13.95 4.77 -0.19
N GLU A 110 -13.20 5.75 -0.71
CA GLU A 110 -13.17 6.09 -2.14
C GLU A 110 -12.48 5.02 -3.02
N LEU A 111 -11.67 4.13 -2.44
CA LEU A 111 -10.88 3.16 -3.21
C LEU A 111 -11.69 1.90 -3.50
N ASP A 112 -11.66 1.45 -4.76
CA ASP A 112 -12.11 0.10 -5.09
C ASP A 112 -11.15 -0.97 -4.49
N PRO A 113 -11.58 -2.24 -4.35
CA PRO A 113 -10.74 -3.29 -3.75
C PRO A 113 -9.38 -3.50 -4.43
N GLY A 114 -9.30 -3.30 -5.74
CA GLY A 114 -8.05 -3.39 -6.51
C GLY A 114 -7.11 -2.21 -6.23
N GLN A 115 -7.67 -1.01 -6.13
CA GLN A 115 -6.94 0.21 -5.75
C GLN A 115 -6.45 0.14 -4.31
N LEU A 116 -7.30 -0.29 -3.37
CA LEU A 116 -6.96 -0.50 -1.96
C LEU A 116 -5.72 -1.40 -1.82
N TYR A 117 -5.73 -2.54 -2.52
CA TYR A 117 -4.62 -3.49 -2.48
C TYR A 117 -3.35 -2.95 -3.13
N THR A 118 -3.49 -2.16 -4.20
CA THR A 118 -2.37 -1.49 -4.88
C THR A 118 -1.72 -0.45 -3.98
N GLU A 119 -2.51 0.38 -3.31
CA GLU A 119 -2.05 1.38 -2.36
C GLU A 119 -1.37 0.74 -1.15
N TYR A 120 -1.99 -0.29 -0.58
CA TYR A 120 -1.39 -1.09 0.49
C TYR A 120 0.00 -1.65 0.11
N LYS A 121 0.15 -2.19 -1.11
CA LYS A 121 1.44 -2.70 -1.61
C LYS A 121 2.46 -1.59 -1.84
N SER A 122 2.01 -0.42 -2.31
CA SER A 122 2.86 0.75 -2.50
C SER A 122 3.46 1.19 -1.17
N GLU A 123 2.64 1.32 -0.13
CA GLU A 123 3.07 1.69 1.22
C GLU A 123 4.01 0.65 1.83
N LEU A 124 3.72 -0.65 1.66
CA LEU A 124 4.63 -1.73 2.04
C LEU A 124 6.03 -1.62 1.40
N SER A 125 6.08 -1.29 0.12
CA SER A 125 7.34 -1.21 -0.64
C SER A 125 8.16 0.01 -0.21
N ARG A 126 7.49 1.12 0.10
CA ARG A 126 8.13 2.33 0.62
C ARG A 126 8.63 2.17 2.04
N GLN A 127 7.90 1.45 2.89
CA GLN A 127 8.38 1.08 4.22
C GLN A 127 9.73 0.34 4.13
N LYS A 128 9.92 -0.51 3.11
CA LYS A 128 11.19 -1.19 2.83
C LYS A 128 12.28 -0.23 2.35
N LEU A 129 11.99 0.67 1.40
CA LEU A 129 12.96 1.69 0.93
C LEU A 129 13.39 2.63 2.05
N ASN A 130 12.42 2.99 2.88
CA ASN A 130 12.65 3.76 4.07
C ASN A 130 13.21 2.91 5.19
N THR A 131 13.61 1.64 5.06
CA THR A 131 14.34 0.88 6.09
C THR A 131 15.84 1.03 5.82
N PRO A 132 16.69 1.40 6.80
CA PRO A 132 18.10 1.55 6.51
C PRO A 132 18.68 0.14 6.36
N LEU A 133 19.36 -0.12 5.26
CA LEU A 133 20.17 -1.33 5.12
C LEU A 133 21.38 -1.18 6.06
N PHE A 134 21.27 -1.71 7.27
CA PHE A 134 22.39 -1.85 8.20
C PHE A 134 23.04 -3.22 7.98
N ASP A 135 24.27 -3.22 7.47
CA ASP A 135 25.16 -4.38 7.56
C ASP A 135 25.67 -4.53 9.00
N GLN A 136 25.68 -5.77 9.50
CA GLN A 136 25.76 -6.11 10.93
C GLN A 136 27.18 -6.04 11.53
N ARG A 137 28.12 -5.26 10.97
CA ARG A 137 29.49 -5.23 11.51
C ARG A 137 29.84 -4.02 12.38
N GLU A 138 29.07 -2.93 12.38
CA GLU A 138 29.37 -1.78 13.25
C GLU A 138 28.12 -1.11 13.86
N THR A 139 28.34 -0.63 15.08
CA THR A 139 27.46 -0.10 16.14
C THR A 139 26.14 0.54 15.66
N LYS A 140 25.01 -0.08 16.06
CA LYS A 140 23.64 0.37 15.75
C LYS A 140 23.24 1.59 16.58
N TYR A 141 22.96 2.71 15.91
CA TYR A 141 22.06 3.73 16.44
C TYR A 141 20.62 3.31 16.17
N THR A 142 19.83 3.16 17.24
CA THR A 142 18.44 2.74 17.20
C THR A 142 17.61 3.70 16.38
N ARG A 143 16.89 3.16 15.41
CA ARG A 143 16.02 3.95 14.56
C ARG A 143 14.76 4.31 15.32
N VAL A 144 14.55 5.61 15.56
CA VAL A 144 13.26 6.15 15.97
C VAL A 144 12.22 5.65 14.96
N GLN A 145 11.13 5.08 15.46
CA GLN A 145 9.97 4.72 14.66
C GLN A 145 9.61 5.92 13.78
N ILE A 146 9.86 5.80 12.47
CA ILE A 146 9.45 6.82 11.50
C ILE A 146 7.94 6.99 11.67
N ARG A 147 7.51 8.23 11.94
CA ARG A 147 6.14 8.59 12.28
C ARG A 147 5.13 7.95 11.30
N PRO A 148 3.99 7.44 11.77
CA PRO A 148 2.92 6.82 10.97
C PRO A 148 2.21 7.75 9.97
N ALA A 149 2.83 8.87 9.55
CA ALA A 149 2.21 9.89 8.72
C ALA A 149 2.61 9.79 7.24
N GLN A 150 2.55 8.62 6.62
CA GLN A 150 2.59 8.47 5.16
C GLN A 150 1.18 8.58 4.54
N GLY A 151 0.44 9.63 4.92
CA GLY A 151 -0.86 9.92 4.33
C GLY A 151 -0.76 10.17 2.83
N ARG A 152 -1.85 9.94 2.10
CA ARG A 152 -2.01 10.21 0.65
C ARG A 152 -1.40 11.55 0.24
N PHE A 153 -1.66 12.61 1.00
CA PHE A 153 -1.06 13.93 0.83
C PHE A 153 0.47 13.89 0.82
N ARG A 154 1.10 13.34 1.87
CA ARG A 154 2.56 13.26 1.96
C ARG A 154 3.16 12.51 0.78
N LYS A 155 2.54 11.40 0.38
CA LYS A 155 2.93 10.62 -0.80
C LYS A 155 2.94 11.49 -2.05
N LEU A 156 1.84 12.19 -2.32
CA LEU A 156 1.70 12.97 -3.54
C LEU A 156 2.65 14.16 -3.56
N VAL A 157 2.80 14.86 -2.43
CA VAL A 157 3.73 15.99 -2.30
C VAL A 157 5.17 15.54 -2.50
N MET A 158 5.64 14.49 -1.82
CA MET A 158 7.02 14.03 -2.02
C MET A 158 7.30 13.64 -3.46
N SER A 159 6.38 12.92 -4.11
CA SER A 159 6.52 12.54 -5.52
C SER A 159 6.56 13.78 -6.42
N ASN A 160 5.73 14.79 -6.12
CA ASN A 160 5.71 16.05 -6.86
C ASN A 160 7.06 16.78 -6.83
N TRP A 161 7.83 16.62 -5.74
CA TRP A 161 9.14 17.23 -5.54
C TRP A 161 10.32 16.29 -5.83
N GLY A 162 10.08 15.12 -6.44
CA GLY A 162 11.14 14.17 -6.80
C GLY A 162 11.81 13.50 -5.60
N ASN A 163 11.10 13.38 -4.47
CA ASN A 163 11.63 12.89 -3.19
C ASN A 163 12.85 13.69 -2.69
N CYS A 164 12.87 14.99 -2.97
CA CYS A 164 13.90 15.92 -2.51
C CYS A 164 13.25 17.14 -1.85
N CYS A 165 13.94 17.75 -0.90
CA CYS A 165 13.54 19.01 -0.32
C CYS A 165 13.45 20.10 -1.40
N ALA A 166 12.34 20.85 -1.41
CA ALA A 166 12.05 21.96 -2.31
C ALA A 166 13.08 23.09 -2.24
N ILE A 167 13.76 23.27 -1.11
CA ILE A 167 14.73 24.33 -0.87
C ILE A 167 16.15 23.80 -1.10
N THR A 168 16.60 22.82 -0.30
CA THR A 168 18.01 22.39 -0.28
C THR A 168 18.31 21.24 -1.23
N GLY A 169 17.29 20.54 -1.73
CA GLY A 169 17.47 19.35 -2.55
C GLY A 169 17.89 18.08 -1.79
N THR A 170 18.01 18.13 -0.46
CA THR A 170 18.32 16.92 0.34
C THR A 170 17.25 15.86 0.17
N GLN A 171 17.63 14.59 0.24
CA GLN A 171 16.73 13.44 0.24
C GLN A 171 16.45 12.92 1.66
N MET A 172 17.09 13.52 2.66
CA MET A 172 17.03 13.07 4.05
C MET A 172 15.98 13.81 4.86
N ALA A 173 15.36 13.11 5.82
CA ALA A 173 14.44 13.68 6.81
C ALA A 173 13.30 14.51 6.20
N LEU A 174 12.65 14.00 5.16
CA LEU A 174 11.63 14.73 4.41
C LEU A 174 10.23 14.64 5.03
N GLU A 175 9.54 15.78 5.04
CA GLU A 175 8.15 15.97 5.45
C GLU A 175 7.36 16.67 4.34
N ALA A 176 6.04 16.48 4.34
CA ALA A 176 5.14 17.22 3.48
C ALA A 176 4.48 18.32 4.30
N ALA A 177 4.75 19.55 3.91
CA ALA A 177 4.25 20.75 4.55
C ALA A 177 3.14 21.36 3.70
N HIS A 178 2.13 21.94 4.36
CA HIS A 178 1.12 22.70 3.65
C HIS A 178 1.63 24.13 3.39
N ILE A 179 1.33 24.69 2.22
CA ILE A 179 1.60 26.11 1.91
C ILE A 179 0.61 26.99 2.68
N ILE A 180 -0.68 26.63 2.60
CA ILE A 180 -1.76 27.20 3.42
C ILE A 180 -2.03 26.17 4.52
N SER A 181 -1.78 26.55 5.77
CA SER A 181 -1.99 25.68 6.93
C SER A 181 -3.43 25.17 7.02
N HIS A 182 -3.62 23.95 7.53
CA HIS A 182 -4.95 23.39 7.80
C HIS A 182 -5.83 24.30 8.68
N ALA A 183 -5.23 24.97 9.68
CA ALA A 183 -5.93 25.93 10.55
C ALA A 183 -6.53 27.15 9.80
N LYS A 184 -6.09 27.39 8.55
CA LYS A 184 -6.59 28.44 7.65
C LYS A 184 -7.40 27.85 6.48
N ASN A 185 -8.00 26.68 6.67
CA ASN A 185 -8.74 25.93 5.65
C ASN A 185 -7.91 25.52 4.42
N GLY A 186 -6.60 25.31 4.60
CA GLY A 186 -5.76 24.75 3.53
C GLY A 186 -6.11 23.28 3.26
N THR A 187 -6.38 22.95 2.01
CA THR A 187 -6.70 21.59 1.58
C THR A 187 -5.44 20.74 1.42
N ALA A 188 -5.57 19.43 1.64
CA ALA A 188 -4.46 18.47 1.52
C ALA A 188 -4.23 18.06 0.05
N THR A 189 -4.00 19.03 -0.84
CA THR A 189 -3.78 18.80 -2.27
C THR A 189 -2.33 19.01 -2.70
N ILE A 190 -1.96 18.46 -3.85
CA ILE A 190 -0.59 18.55 -4.39
C ILE A 190 -0.15 20.00 -4.58
N GLU A 191 -1.07 20.84 -5.03
CA GLU A 191 -0.84 22.24 -5.33
C GLU A 191 -0.66 23.08 -4.06
N ASN A 192 -1.12 22.58 -2.91
CA ASN A 192 -0.92 23.20 -1.60
C ASN A 192 0.24 22.56 -0.81
N GLY A 193 1.10 21.78 -1.46
CA GLY A 193 2.10 20.96 -0.77
C GLY A 193 3.56 21.24 -1.12
N LEU A 194 4.40 21.38 -0.10
CA LEU A 194 5.86 21.48 -0.20
C LEU A 194 6.53 20.26 0.43
N CYS A 195 7.50 19.67 -0.27
CA CYS A 195 8.39 18.70 0.35
C CYS A 195 9.55 19.43 1.02
N LEU A 196 9.64 19.40 2.34
CA LEU A 196 10.68 20.10 3.11
C LEU A 196 11.48 19.11 3.96
N ALA A 197 12.73 19.46 4.25
CA ALA A 197 13.44 18.80 5.35
C ALA A 197 12.77 19.16 6.67
N ALA A 198 12.74 18.24 7.64
CA ALA A 198 11.95 18.39 8.87
C ALA A 198 12.30 19.63 9.69
N ASP A 199 13.58 20.04 9.67
CA ASP A 199 14.06 21.28 10.28
C ASP A 199 13.50 22.52 9.58
N LEU A 200 13.50 22.53 8.24
CA LEU A 200 12.95 23.64 7.45
C LEU A 200 11.43 23.73 7.55
N HIS A 201 10.75 22.59 7.65
CA HIS A 201 9.32 22.54 7.95
C HIS A 201 9.03 23.16 9.32
N SER A 202 9.81 22.79 10.33
CA SER A 202 9.69 23.35 11.69
C SER A 202 9.91 24.88 11.70
N LEU A 203 10.91 25.38 10.95
CA LEU A 203 11.12 26.83 10.80
C LEU A 203 9.95 27.53 10.12
N MET A 204 9.28 26.87 9.17
CA MET A 204 8.12 27.43 8.48
C MET A 204 6.93 27.53 9.41
N ASP A 205 6.63 26.46 10.15
CA ASP A 205 5.52 26.41 11.11
C ASP A 205 5.70 27.41 12.26
N SER A 206 6.94 27.63 12.69
CA SER A 206 7.26 28.62 13.73
C SER A 206 7.37 30.06 13.21
N GLY A 207 7.18 30.30 11.90
CA GLY A 207 7.24 31.63 11.28
C GLY A 207 8.65 32.19 11.07
N HIS A 208 9.70 31.39 11.23
CA HIS A 208 11.08 31.80 10.97
C HIS A 208 11.50 31.66 9.50
N LEU A 209 10.73 30.90 8.72
CA LEU A 209 10.87 30.73 7.27
C LEU A 209 9.53 31.02 6.61
N LEU A 210 9.55 31.81 5.53
CA LEU A 210 8.40 32.04 4.66
C LEU A 210 8.82 31.96 3.19
N ILE A 211 7.86 31.65 2.32
CA ILE A 211 8.09 31.62 0.87
C ILE A 211 7.27 32.74 0.24
N LYS A 212 7.96 33.71 -0.37
CA LYS A 212 7.36 34.83 -1.08
C LYS A 212 7.66 34.71 -2.57
N GLY A 213 6.63 34.47 -3.39
CA GLY A 213 6.79 34.36 -4.84
C GLY A 213 7.85 33.34 -5.28
N LYS A 214 7.88 32.17 -4.61
CA LYS A 214 8.89 31.08 -4.78
C LYS A 214 10.30 31.38 -4.24
N THR A 215 10.49 32.49 -3.56
CA THR A 215 11.77 32.84 -2.92
C THR A 215 11.67 32.62 -1.42
N VAL A 216 12.65 31.93 -0.84
CA VAL A 216 12.77 31.72 0.60
C VAL A 216 13.16 33.03 1.27
N ARG A 217 12.50 33.35 2.38
CA ARG A 217 12.83 34.48 3.24
C ARG A 217 12.87 34.01 4.67
N LEU A 218 13.94 34.38 5.37
CA LEU A 218 14.15 34.03 6.76
C LEU A 218 13.91 35.24 7.67
N SER A 219 13.48 34.99 8.90
CA SER A 219 13.54 35.97 10.00
C SER A 219 14.99 36.30 10.37
N ASP A 220 15.24 37.45 11.00
CA ASP A 220 16.60 37.86 11.39
C ASP A 220 17.29 36.83 12.30
N GLN A 221 16.53 36.21 13.21
CA GLN A 221 17.03 35.14 14.07
C GLN A 221 17.49 33.92 13.28
N ALA A 222 16.73 33.49 12.27
CA ALA A 222 17.12 32.36 11.43
C ALA A 222 18.27 32.71 10.48
N LYS A 223 18.39 33.96 10.03
CA LYS A 223 19.54 34.44 9.24
C LYS A 223 20.84 34.46 10.03
N ALA A 224 20.76 34.74 11.34
CA ALA A 224 21.93 34.76 12.21
C ALA A 224 22.50 33.35 12.48
N ASP A 225 21.74 32.28 12.23
CA ASP A 225 22.22 30.90 12.36
C ASP A 225 22.92 30.44 11.07
N ASN A 226 24.19 30.06 11.18
CA ASN A 226 25.00 29.59 10.06
C ASN A 226 24.38 28.42 9.29
N ARG A 227 23.58 27.57 9.95
CA ARG A 227 22.92 26.42 9.31
C ARG A 227 21.89 26.84 8.26
N TYR A 228 21.24 28.00 8.45
CA TYR A 228 20.13 28.45 7.61
C TYR A 228 20.45 29.72 6.83
N SER A 229 21.42 30.52 7.28
CA SER A 229 21.79 31.79 6.64
C SER A 229 21.89 31.73 5.10
N SER A 230 22.45 30.64 4.56
CA SER A 230 22.68 30.47 3.12
C SER A 230 21.43 30.19 2.28
N ILE A 231 20.28 29.88 2.91
CA ILE A 231 19.03 29.60 2.19
C ILE A 231 18.14 30.83 2.06
N ASP A 232 18.46 31.95 2.71
CA ASP A 232 17.73 33.21 2.49
C ASP A 232 17.92 33.69 1.05
N GLY A 233 16.83 34.04 0.37
CA GLY A 233 16.85 34.41 -1.04
C GLY A 233 16.94 33.23 -2.02
N ALA A 234 17.04 31.98 -1.53
CA ALA A 234 17.04 30.82 -2.41
C ALA A 234 15.69 30.69 -3.15
N VAL A 235 15.75 30.38 -4.45
CA VAL A 235 14.56 30.07 -5.25
C VAL A 235 14.23 28.60 -5.10
N LEU A 236 12.95 28.29 -4.89
CA LEU A 236 12.50 26.91 -4.82
C LEU A 236 12.85 26.14 -6.10
N ARG A 237 13.17 24.85 -5.91
CA ARG A 237 13.27 23.90 -7.02
C ARG A 237 11.95 23.80 -7.78
N LYS A 238 11.99 23.26 -9.00
CA LYS A 238 10.79 23.09 -9.83
C LYS A 238 10.07 21.78 -9.46
N PRO A 239 8.78 21.83 -9.05
CA PRO A 239 7.97 20.63 -8.88
C PRO A 239 7.47 20.10 -10.25
N HIS A 240 7.00 18.86 -10.30
CA HIS A 240 6.40 18.26 -11.50
C HIS A 240 5.05 18.92 -11.85
N THR A 241 4.20 19.08 -10.84
CA THR A 241 2.94 19.81 -10.85
C THR A 241 3.15 21.15 -10.14
N PRO A 242 2.79 22.29 -10.77
CA PRO A 242 2.88 23.61 -10.15
C PRO A 242 2.13 23.69 -8.82
N VAL A 243 2.71 24.39 -7.85
CA VAL A 243 2.10 24.69 -6.56
C VAL A 243 1.63 26.15 -6.52
N PHE A 244 0.59 26.43 -5.74
CA PHE A 244 0.00 27.76 -5.61
C PHE A 244 0.40 28.40 -4.30
N PHE A 245 1.00 29.59 -4.40
CA PHE A 245 1.24 30.45 -3.25
C PHE A 245 0.13 31.50 -3.23
N PRO A 246 -0.53 31.73 -2.07
CA PRO A 246 -1.48 32.82 -1.96
C PRO A 246 -0.77 34.14 -2.25
N THR A 247 -1.38 34.99 -3.06
CA THR A 247 -0.93 36.35 -3.29
C THR A 247 -1.14 37.11 -1.98
N THR A 248 -0.05 37.45 -1.28
CA THR A 248 -0.08 38.41 -0.16
C THR A 248 -0.60 39.75 -0.62
#